data_AF-A0A661ABG1-F1
#
_entry.id   AF-A0A661ABG1-F1
#
_cell.length_a   1.000
_cell.length_b   1.000
_cell.length_c   1.000
_cell.angle_alpha   90.00
_cell.angle_beta   90.00
_cell.angle_gamma   90.00
#
_symmetry.space_group_name_H-M   'P 1'
#
loop_
_entity.id
_entity.type
_entity.pdbx_description
1 polymer ?
#
loop_
_entity_poly.entity_id
_entity_poly.type
_entity_poly.pdbx_seq_one_letter_code
_entity_poly.pdbx_strand_id
1 'polypeptide(L)'
;MKGGKTPLVAIEELRDMGVARISIPVGPLFASVKGLMNYLDAIKGDKLAEGRFDLVIDFDEFKKLVGFPEYRELERKYLPKFVE
;
A
#
# COMPACT_ATOMS: atom_id res chain seq x y z
N MET A 1 8.86 -14.84 7.67
CA MET A 1 10.05 -14.17 8.25
C MET A 1 10.84 -15.19 9.06
N LYS A 2 12.09 -15.50 8.69
CA LYS A 2 13.00 -16.24 9.57
C LYS A 2 13.63 -15.21 10.51
N GLY A 3 13.37 -15.29 11.82
CA GLY A 3 13.94 -14.37 12.80
C GLY A 3 13.12 -14.19 14.09
N GLY A 4 11.82 -14.49 14.07
CA GLY A 4 10.99 -14.52 15.28
C GLY A 4 11.11 -15.86 16.01
N LYS A 5 11.00 -15.83 17.35
CA LYS A 5 10.86 -17.04 18.17
C LYS A 5 9.44 -17.61 18.15
N THR A 6 8.45 -16.77 17.81
CA THR A 6 7.05 -17.18 17.67
C THR A 6 6.84 -17.92 16.34
N PRO A 7 6.25 -19.12 16.36
CA PRO A 7 5.85 -19.82 15.14
C PRO A 7 4.90 -18.97 14.28
N LEU A 8 4.96 -19.17 12.97
CA LEU A 8 3.96 -18.60 12.06
C LEU A 8 2.70 -19.45 12.15
N VAL A 9 1.62 -18.85 12.65
CA VAL A 9 0.28 -19.44 12.77
C VAL A 9 -0.66 -18.64 11.86
N ALA A 10 -1.60 -19.31 11.19
CA ALA A 10 -2.54 -18.60 10.32
C ALA A 10 -3.46 -17.68 11.14
N ILE A 11 -3.91 -16.58 10.54
CA ILE A 11 -4.83 -15.64 11.22
C ILE A 11 -6.14 -16.34 11.55
N GLU A 12 -6.59 -17.23 10.67
CA GLU A 12 -7.79 -18.05 10.81
C GLU A 12 -7.68 -19.00 12.01
N GLU A 13 -6.54 -19.68 12.16
CA GLU A 13 -6.28 -20.58 13.29
C GLU A 13 -6.25 -19.80 14.62
N LEU A 14 -5.61 -18.63 14.64
CA LEU A 14 -5.60 -17.77 15.84
C LEU A 14 -7.02 -17.31 16.22
N ARG A 15 -7.87 -17.01 15.23
CA ARG A 15 -9.28 -16.68 15.46
C ARG A 15 -10.05 -17.87 16.03
N ASP A 16 -9.85 -19.07 15.49
CA ASP A 16 -10.51 -20.29 15.97
C ASP A 16 -10.07 -20.68 17.40
N MET A 17 -8.85 -20.30 17.78
CA MET A 17 -8.33 -20.41 19.15
C MET A 17 -8.90 -19.36 20.13
N GLY A 18 -9.72 -18.42 19.66
CA GLY A 18 -10.31 -17.37 20.50
C GLY A 18 -9.38 -16.17 20.76
N VAL A 19 -8.35 -15.96 19.94
CA VAL A 19 -7.48 -14.79 20.05
C VAL A 19 -8.26 -13.53 19.67
N ALA A 20 -8.42 -12.60 20.62
CA ALA A 20 -9.22 -11.39 20.43
C ALA A 20 -8.55 -10.33 19.54
N ARG A 21 -7.21 -10.32 19.45
CA ARG A 21 -6.46 -9.34 18.66
C ARG A 21 -5.12 -9.87 18.19
N ILE A 22 -4.75 -9.53 16.96
CA ILE A 22 -3.46 -9.86 16.36
C ILE A 22 -2.74 -8.54 15.99
N SER A 23 -1.45 -8.46 16.25
CA SER A 23 -0.60 -7.34 15.82
C SER A 23 0.44 -7.85 14.83
N ILE A 24 0.49 -7.24 13.64
CA ILE A 24 1.46 -7.55 12.58
C ILE A 24 2.28 -6.30 12.31
N PRO A 25 3.13 -5.87 13.26
CA PRO A 25 3.66 -4.51 13.30
C PRO A 25 4.61 -4.20 12.13
N VAL A 26 5.47 -5.14 11.76
CA VAL A 26 6.53 -4.92 10.76
C VAL A 26 6.23 -5.56 9.40
N GLY A 27 5.15 -6.33 9.27
CA GLY A 27 4.78 -6.98 8.01
C GLY A 27 4.60 -5.97 6.87
N PRO A 28 3.75 -4.95 7.05
CA PRO A 28 3.57 -3.89 6.05
C PRO A 28 4.87 -3.13 5.74
N LEU A 29 5.65 -2.77 6.77
CA LEU A 29 6.94 -2.08 6.58
C LEU A 29 7.89 -2.91 5.71
N PHE A 30 8.04 -4.20 5.99
CA PHE A 30 8.94 -5.07 5.23
C PHE A 30 8.47 -5.27 3.79
N ALA A 31 7.15 -5.35 3.57
CA ALA A 31 6.57 -5.37 2.23
C ALA A 31 6.88 -4.06 1.48
N SER A 32 6.71 -2.90 2.11
CA SER A 32 7.03 -1.59 1.52
C SER A 32 8.51 -1.47 1.17
N VAL A 33 9.42 -1.86 2.08
CA VAL A 33 10.87 -1.85 1.83
C VAL A 33 11.21 -2.74 0.64
N LYS A 34 10.62 -3.94 0.56
CA LYS A 34 10.87 -4.85 -0.56
C LYS A 34 10.36 -4.29 -1.90
N GLY A 35 9.20 -3.63 -1.90
CA GLY A 35 8.68 -2.91 -3.07
C GLY A 35 9.63 -1.80 -3.53
N LEU A 36 10.11 -0.97 -2.59
CA LEU A 36 11.10 0.08 -2.86
C LEU A 36 12.38 -0.49 -3.48
N MET A 37 12.91 -1.58 -2.91
CA MET A 37 14.10 -2.24 -3.44
C MET A 37 13.89 -2.72 -4.87
N ASN A 38 12.74 -3.31 -5.18
CA ASN A 38 12.44 -3.80 -6.52
C ASN A 38 12.33 -2.65 -7.54
N TYR A 39 11.74 -1.52 -7.15
CA TYR A 39 11.66 -0.33 -8.01
C TYR A 39 13.04 0.30 -8.25
N LEU A 40 13.83 0.49 -7.18
CA LEU A 40 15.18 1.05 -7.28
C LEU A 40 16.10 0.18 -8.13
N ASP A 41 15.96 -1.15 -8.07
CA ASP A 41 16.70 -2.07 -8.93
C ASP A 41 16.32 -1.90 -10.41
N ALA A 42 15.03 -1.67 -10.70
CA ALA A 42 14.55 -1.46 -12.07
C ALA A 42 15.11 -0.17 -12.71
N ILE A 43 15.36 0.88 -11.92
CA ILE A 43 15.91 2.15 -12.42
C ILE A 43 17.43 2.28 -12.25
N LYS A 44 18.09 1.26 -11.70
CA LYS A 44 19.52 1.30 -11.37
C LYS A 44 20.38 1.54 -12.63
N GLY A 45 21.37 2.43 -12.50
CA GLY A 45 22.26 2.82 -13.60
C GLY A 45 21.57 3.73 -14.62
N ASP A 46 20.81 4.71 -14.11
CA ASP A 46 20.13 5.77 -14.87
C ASP A 46 19.10 5.24 -15.89
N LYS A 47 18.45 4.12 -15.56
CA LYS A 47 17.41 3.50 -16.40
C LYS A 47 16.02 3.98 -16.02
N LEU A 48 15.08 3.82 -16.96
CA LEU A 48 13.64 3.96 -16.69
C LEU A 48 13.03 2.60 -16.39
N ALA A 49 12.01 2.57 -15.52
CA ALA A 49 11.21 1.37 -15.24
C ALA A 49 10.10 1.20 -16.30
N GLU A 50 10.45 1.29 -17.59
CA GLU A 50 9.49 1.23 -18.70
C GLU A 50 8.73 -0.10 -18.71
N GLY A 51 7.40 -0.03 -18.81
CA GLY A 51 6.52 -1.20 -18.80
C GLY A 51 6.37 -1.89 -17.43
N ARG A 52 7.05 -1.42 -16.38
CA ARG A 52 7.00 -2.00 -15.03
C ARG A 52 5.95 -1.36 -14.12
N PHE A 53 4.73 -1.22 -14.65
CA PHE A 53 3.59 -0.72 -13.89
C PHE A 53 3.22 -1.63 -12.70
N ASP A 54 3.65 -2.90 -12.73
CA ASP A 54 3.51 -3.84 -11.62
C ASP A 54 4.28 -3.43 -10.34
N LEU A 55 5.27 -2.53 -10.45
CA LEU A 55 6.11 -2.10 -9.33
C LEU A 55 5.51 -0.93 -8.53
N VAL A 56 4.42 -0.33 -9.03
CA VAL A 56 3.81 0.86 -8.44
C VAL A 56 2.30 0.70 -8.37
N ILE A 57 1.68 1.47 -7.47
CA ILE A 57 0.22 1.58 -7.42
C ILE A 57 -0.29 2.27 -8.69
N ASP A 58 -1.45 1.85 -9.19
CA ASP A 58 -2.11 2.56 -10.27
C ASP A 58 -2.53 3.97 -9.83
N PHE A 59 -2.51 4.94 -10.75
CA PHE A 59 -2.79 6.32 -10.40
C PHE A 59 -4.25 6.56 -9.98
N ASP A 60 -5.21 5.87 -10.60
CA ASP A 60 -6.61 5.96 -10.20
C ASP A 60 -6.84 5.27 -8.86
N GLU A 61 -6.15 4.15 -8.61
CA GLU A 61 -6.16 3.50 -7.30
C GLU A 61 -5.58 4.42 -6.21
N PHE A 62 -4.46 5.09 -6.49
CA PHE A 62 -3.88 6.06 -5.57
C PHE A 62 -4.82 7.23 -5.29
N LYS A 63 -5.46 7.80 -6.32
CA LYS A 63 -6.45 8.87 -6.15
C LYS A 63 -7.59 8.45 -5.22
N LYS A 64 -8.10 7.23 -5.36
CA LYS A 64 -9.13 6.69 -4.47
C LYS A 64 -8.58 6.53 -3.04
N LEU A 65 -7.38 5.99 -2.89
CA LEU A 65 -6.74 5.80 -1.60
C LEU A 65 -6.60 7.12 -0.81
N VAL A 66 -6.23 8.21 -1.49
CA VAL A 66 -6.04 9.54 -0.85
C VAL A 66 -7.33 10.35 -0.75
N GLY A 67 -8.48 9.80 -1.14
CA GLY A 67 -9.78 10.47 -1.06
C GLY A 67 -9.99 11.59 -2.09
N PHE A 68 -9.26 11.56 -3.20
CA PHE A 68 -9.37 12.59 -4.24
C PHE A 68 -10.81 12.77 -4.77
N PRO A 69 -11.59 11.70 -5.06
CA PRO A 69 -12.97 11.85 -5.52
C PRO A 69 -13.85 12.64 -4.54
N GLU A 70 -13.71 12.40 -3.24
CA GLU A 70 -14.45 13.06 -2.18
C GLU A 70 -14.12 14.56 -2.13
N TYR A 71 -12.84 14.92 -2.29
CA TYR A 71 -12.45 16.32 -2.41
C TYR A 71 -13.08 16.99 -3.64
N ARG A 72 -13.16 16.31 -4.80
CA ARG A 72 -13.82 16.87 -6.00
C ARG A 72 -15.31 17.13 -5.79
N GLU A 73 -15.99 16.27 -5.03
CA GLU A 73 -17.39 16.52 -4.65
C GLU A 73 -17.54 17.72 -3.72
N LEU A 74 -16.64 17.86 -2.75
CA LEU A 74 -16.61 19.02 -1.86
C LEU A 74 -16.36 20.31 -2.65
N GLU A 75 -15.43 20.29 -3.61
CA GLU A 75 -15.13 21.42 -4.47
C GLU A 75 -16.33 21.83 -5.32
N ARG A 76 -17.02 20.86 -5.93
CA ARG A 76 -18.27 21.12 -6.67
C ARG A 76 -19.35 21.78 -5.80
N LYS A 77 -19.43 21.36 -4.54
CA LYS A 77 -20.47 21.83 -3.62
C LYS A 77 -20.18 23.21 -3.05
N TYR A 78 -18.92 23.53 -2.78
CA TYR A 78 -18.56 24.69 -1.95
C TYR A 78 -17.71 25.75 -2.66
N LEU A 79 -17.05 25.46 -3.79
CA LEU A 79 -16.30 26.49 -4.49
C LEU A 79 -17.23 27.44 -5.25
N PRO A 80 -16.98 28.76 -5.23
CA PRO A 80 -17.73 29.72 -6.04
C PRO A 80 -17.65 29.43 -7.55
N LYS A 81 -16.56 28.79 -7.98
CA LYS A 81 -16.37 28.27 -9.32
C LYS A 81 -15.56 26.98 -9.24
N PHE A 82 -16.13 25.88 -9.73
CA PHE A 82 -15.42 24.63 -9.91
C PHE A 82 -14.45 24.72 -11.09
N VAL A 83 -13.22 24.24 -10.91
CA VAL A 83 -12.23 24.12 -11.99
C VAL A 83 -12.00 22.64 -12.23
N GLU A 84 -12.21 22.23 -13.49
CA GLU A 84 -12.08 20.84 -13.94
C GLU A 84 -10.63 20.36 -13.93
#